data_AF-A0A7X9XGK0-F1
#
_entry.id   AF-A0A7X9XGK0-F1
#
_cell.length_a   1.000
_cell.length_b   1.000
_cell.length_c   1.000
_cell.angle_alpha   90.00
_cell.angle_beta   90.00
_cell.angle_gamma   90.00
#
_symmetry.space_group_name_H-M   'P 1'
#
loop_
_entity.id
_entity.type
_entity.pdbx_description
1 polymer ?
#
loop_
_entity_poly.entity_id
_entity_poly.type
_entity_poly.pdbx_seq_one_letter_code
_entity_poly.pdbx_strand_id
1 'polypeptide(L)' 'NLCNKFGTTIEIIDNTEKTEQQELVEDLVQIVTVFSCRLQGKRANKAKKMIKELIEDDKDIKDNADSK' A
#
# COMPACT_ATOMS: atom_id res chain seq x y z
N ASN A 1 5.03 -27.66 1.16
CA ASN A 1 4.10 -27.38 2.27
C ASN A 1 4.85 -27.55 3.59
N LEU A 2 5.07 -26.47 4.35
CA LEU A 2 5.96 -26.45 5.54
C LEU A 2 5.41 -27.33 6.67
N CYS A 3 4.12 -27.18 6.97
CA CYS A 3 3.44 -27.90 8.06
C CYS A 3 3.48 -29.42 7.86
N ASN A 4 3.32 -29.89 6.62
CA ASN A 4 3.40 -31.32 6.29
C ASN A 4 4.78 -31.94 6.61
N LYS A 5 5.87 -31.16 6.55
CA LYS A 5 7.22 -31.67 6.89
C LYS A 5 7.40 -31.96 8.38
N PHE A 6 6.56 -31.35 9.22
CA PHE A 6 6.61 -31.48 10.68
C PHE A 6 5.39 -32.22 11.25
N GLY A 7 4.59 -32.87 10.39
CA GLY A 7 3.37 -33.55 10.83
C GLY A 7 2.32 -32.61 11.43
N THR A 8 2.34 -31.32 11.06
CA THR A 8 1.39 -30.31 11.55
C THR A 8 0.23 -30.14 10.57
N THR A 9 -0.99 -30.20 11.09
CA THR A 9 -2.22 -29.95 10.32
C THR A 9 -2.72 -28.53 10.59
N ILE A 10 -3.13 -27.82 9.54
CA ILE A 10 -3.82 -26.53 9.66
C ILE A 10 -5.33 -26.79 9.56
N GLU A 11 -6.10 -26.36 10.55
CA GLU A 11 -7.56 -26.40 10.55
C GLU A 11 -8.10 -24.97 10.34
N ILE A 12 -8.98 -24.80 9.36
CA ILE A 12 -9.63 -23.51 9.05
C ILE A 12 -10.99 -23.49 9.73
N ILE A 13 -11.13 -22.64 10.75
CA ILE A 13 -12.36 -22.54 11.56
C ILE A 13 -13.37 -21.57 10.92
N ASP A 14 -12.88 -20.50 10.28
CA ASP A 14 -13.71 -19.50 9.62
C ASP A 14 -13.51 -19.56 8.11
N ASN A 15 -14.61 -19.73 7.39
CA ASN A 15 -14.67 -19.79 5.93
C ASN A 15 -15.58 -18.68 5.37
N THR A 16 -15.78 -17.59 6.13
CA THR A 16 -16.55 -16.44 5.65
C THR A 16 -15.90 -15.91 4.38
N GLU A 17 -16.65 -15.97 3.27
CA GLU A 17 -16.16 -15.50 1.98
C GLU A 17 -16.02 -13.98 2.01
N LYS A 18 -14.83 -13.51 1.64
CA LYS A 18 -14.58 -12.12 1.28
C LYS A 18 -14.42 -12.03 -0.23
N THR A 19 -14.76 -10.87 -0.79
CA THR A 19 -14.47 -10.64 -2.20
C THR A 19 -12.97 -10.47 -2.38
N GLU A 20 -12.40 -10.99 -3.47
CA GLU A 20 -10.98 -10.80 -3.80
C GLU A 20 -10.58 -9.32 -3.75
N GLN A 21 -11.47 -8.45 -4.21
CA GLN A 21 -11.27 -7.00 -4.20
C GLN A 21 -11.15 -6.45 -2.78
N GLN A 22 -12.00 -6.90 -1.85
CA GLN A 22 -11.93 -6.47 -0.46
C GLN A 22 -10.61 -6.91 0.18
N GLU A 23 -10.21 -8.16 -0.01
CA GLU A 23 -8.93 -8.68 0.52
C GLU A 23 -7.73 -7.91 -0.02
N LEU A 24 -7.71 -7.64 -1.33
CA LEU A 24 -6.65 -6.87 -1.98
C LEU A 24 -6.56 -5.44 -1.45
N VAL A 25 -7.70 -4.78 -1.23
CA VAL A 25 -7.74 -3.41 -0.69
C VAL A 25 -7.26 -3.40 0.77
N GLU A 26 -7.72 -4.35 1.59
CA GLU A 26 -7.30 -4.51 2.98
C GLU A 26 -5.78 -4.70 3.08
N ASP A 27 -5.23 -5.62 2.29
CA ASP A 27 -3.78 -5.90 2.25
C ASP A 27 -2.98 -4.70 1.77
N LEU A 28 -3.44 -4.01 0.71
CA LEU A 28 -2.75 -2.84 0.17
C LEU A 28 -2.68 -1.71 1.20
N VAL A 29 -3.80 -1.41 1.87
CA VAL A 29 -3.86 -0.39 2.92
C VAL A 29 -2.90 -0.75 4.06
N GLN A 30 -2.86 -2.01 4.47
CA GLN A 30 -1.95 -2.46 5.54
C GLN A 30 -0.48 -2.32 5.14
N ILE A 31 -0.12 -2.73 3.91
CA ILE A 31 1.23 -2.57 3.36
C ILE A 31 1.62 -1.09 3.34
N VAL A 32 0.81 -0.25 2.69
CA VAL A 32 1.08 1.19 2.56
C VAL A 32 1.20 1.84 3.93
N THR A 33 0.38 1.46 4.91
CA THR A 33 0.43 1.99 6.27
C THR A 33 1.75 1.66 6.96
N VAL A 34 2.15 0.39 6.98
CA VAL A 34 3.41 -0.05 7.62
C VAL A 34 4.61 0.63 6.97
N PHE A 35 4.64 0.71 5.64
CA PHE A 35 5.72 1.37 4.92
C PHE A 35 5.72 2.89 5.12
N SER A 36 4.55 3.51 5.15
CA SER A 36 4.41 4.95 5.41
C SER A 36 4.93 5.31 6.80
N CYS A 37 4.64 4.53 7.85
CA CYS A 37 5.22 4.75 9.18
C CYS A 37 6.75 4.63 9.17
N ARG A 38 7.30 3.64 8.47
CA ARG A 38 8.77 3.46 8.34
C ARG A 38 9.43 4.59 7.56
N LEU A 39 8.76 5.09 6.52
CA LEU A 39 9.21 6.21 5.71
C LEU A 39 9.07 7.54 6.47
N GLN A 40 7.95 7.81 7.13
CA GLN A 40 7.70 8.98 7.97
C GLN A 40 8.61 9.05 9.21
N GLY A 41 9.26 7.95 9.58
CA GLY A 41 10.42 7.98 10.48
C GLY A 41 11.69 8.47 9.75
N LYS A 42 12.61 7.55 9.46
CA LYS A 42 13.98 7.84 8.98
C LYS A 42 14.05 8.63 7.66
N ARG A 43 12.96 8.66 6.87
CA ARG A 43 12.91 9.29 5.55
C ARG A 43 11.81 10.33 5.44
N ALA A 44 11.23 10.81 6.55
CA ALA A 44 10.05 11.68 6.53
C ALA A 44 10.25 12.88 5.62
N ASN A 45 11.42 13.51 5.74
CA ASN A 45 11.79 14.68 4.97
C ASN A 45 12.00 14.37 3.48
N LYS A 46 12.53 13.18 3.13
CA LYS A 46 12.68 12.75 1.74
C LYS A 46 11.35 12.37 1.12
N ALA A 47 10.50 11.67 1.86
CA ALA A 47 9.15 11.31 1.40
C ALA A 47 8.26 12.55 1.23
N LYS A 48 8.28 13.48 2.20
CA LYS A 48 7.58 14.78 2.06
C LYS A 48 8.08 15.58 0.86
N LYS A 49 9.40 15.57 0.59
CA LYS A 49 9.98 16.26 -0.56
C LYS A 49 9.55 15.60 -1.88
N MET A 50 9.63 14.27 -2.00
CA MET A 50 9.16 13.55 -3.19
C MET A 50 7.66 13.74 -3.44
N ILE A 51 6.82 13.70 -2.40
CA ILE A 51 5.38 13.95 -2.53
C ILE A 51 5.13 15.39 -2.99
N LYS A 52 5.86 16.37 -2.43
CA LYS A 52 5.74 17.77 -2.83
C LYS A 52 6.14 17.98 -4.30
N GLU A 53 7.25 17.40 -4.73
CA GLU A 53 7.73 17.43 -6.13
C GLU A 53 6.70 16.80 -7.07
N LEU A 54 6.18 15.61 -6.75
CA LEU A 54 5.15 14.94 -7.56
C LEU A 54 3.85 15.75 -7.69
N ILE A 55 3.42 16.45 -6.63
CA ILE A 55 2.22 17.31 -6.66
C ILE A 55 2.48 18.61 -7.44
N GLU A 56 3.69 19.15 -7.40
CA GLU A 56 4.09 20.32 -8.18
C GLU A 56 4.18 19.98 -9.68
N ASP A 57 4.78 18.84 -10.02
CA ASP A 57 4.83 18.32 -11.40
C ASP A 57 3.41 18.09 -11.98
N ASP A 58 2.46 17.59 -11.18
CA ASP A 58 1.06 17.40 -11.60
C ASP A 58 0.29 18.73 -11.79
N LYS A 59 0.69 19.81 -11.11
CA LYS A 59 0.08 21.14 -11.30
C LYS A 59 0.57 21.81 -12.57
N ASP A 60 1.84 21.68 -12.88
CA ASP A 60 2.42 22.22 -14.12
C ASP A 60 1.82 21.57 -15.38
N ILE A 61 1.29 20.34 -15.27
CA ILE A 61 0.53 19.67 -16.35
C ILE A 61 -0.88 20.26 -16.53
N LYS A 62 -1.54 20.72 -15.45
CA LYS A 62 -2.90 21.28 -15.50
C LYS A 62 -2.91 22.72 -16.00
N ASP A 63 -1.93 23.53 -15.62
CA ASP A 63 -1.83 24.92 -16.07
C ASP A 63 -1.53 25.05 -17.58
N ASN A 64 -1.03 23.98 -18.21
CA ASN A 64 -0.77 23.90 -19.66
C ASN A 64 -1.94 23.33 -20.48
N ALA A 65 -2.98 22.78 -19.82
CA ALA A 65 -4.16 22.22 -20.48
C ALA A 65 -5.32 23.23 -20.61
N ASP A 66 -5.37 24.26 -19.77
CA ASP A 66 -6.44 25.27 -19.74
C ASP A 66 -6.14 26.53 -20.59
N SER A 67 -5.07 26.54 -21.41
CA SER A 67 -4.69 27.65 -22.30
C SER A 67 -4.75 27.34 -23.81
N LYS A 68 -5.57 26.38 -24.24
CA LYS A 68 -5.91 26.21 -25.67
C LYS A 68 -7.41 26.10 -25.93
#